data_AF-A0A944XIX3-F1
#
_entry.id   AF-A0A944XIX3-F1
#
_cell.length_a   1.000
_cell.length_b   1.000
_cell.length_c   1.000
_cell.angle_alpha   90.00
_cell.angle_beta   90.00
_cell.angle_gamma   90.00
#
_symmetry.space_group_name_H-M   'P 1'
#
loop_
_entity.id
_entity.type
_entity.pdbx_description
1 polymer ?
#
loop_
_entity_poly.entity_id
_entity_poly.type
_entity_poly.pdbx_seq_one_letter_code
_entity_poly.pdbx_strand_id
1 'polypeptide(L)' 'MVDPAMTFMGFRRLDGRIGVRNHLLVISAMDTTNPIARRIAASVDGAVPICAAFGRAL' A
#
# COMPACT_ATOMS: atom_id res chain seq x y z
N MET A 1 -1.86 -30.79 9.41
CA MET A 1 -0.78 -31.03 8.43
C MET A 1 -1.09 -30.15 7.23
N VAL A 2 -0.22 -29.19 6.90
CA VAL A 2 -0.38 -28.36 5.69
C VAL A 2 0.25 -29.13 4.55
N ASP A 3 -0.49 -29.32 3.46
CA ASP A 3 0.07 -29.86 2.22
C ASP A 3 1.17 -28.92 1.71
N PRO A 4 2.43 -29.35 1.56
CA PRO A 4 3.51 -28.51 1.03
C PRO A 4 3.16 -27.87 -0.32
N ALA A 5 2.33 -28.53 -1.13
CA ALA A 5 1.86 -28.00 -2.41
C ALA A 5 0.90 -26.81 -2.26
N MET A 6 0.30 -26.62 -1.08
CA MET A 6 -0.62 -25.53 -0.76
C MET A 6 0.08 -24.40 0.03
N THR A 7 1.38 -24.21 -0.19
CA THR A 7 2.17 -23.15 0.44
C THR A 7 2.66 -22.13 -0.59
N PHE A 8 2.83 -20.88 -0.18
CA PHE A 8 3.42 -19.82 -1.01
C PHE A 8 4.27 -18.87 -0.17
N MET A 9 5.18 -18.15 -0.82
CA MET A 9 6.00 -17.14 -0.18
C MET A 9 5.19 -15.86 0.03
N GLY A 10 4.78 -15.59 1.29
CA GLY A 10 3.96 -14.45 1.64
C GLY A 10 4.62 -13.47 2.61
N PHE A 11 4.03 -12.28 2.74
CA PHE A 11 4.50 -11.21 3.62
C PHE A 11 3.73 -11.22 4.93
N ARG A 12 4.39 -11.65 6.01
CA ARG A 12 3.80 -11.75 7.34
C ARG A 12 3.57 -10.38 7.99
N ARG A 13 2.40 -10.21 8.60
CA ARG A 13 2.01 -9.02 9.39
C ARG A 13 2.09 -9.30 10.89
N LEU A 14 2.07 -8.24 11.70
CA LEU A 14 2.18 -8.35 13.16
C LEU A 14 1.00 -9.10 13.80
N ASP A 15 -0.18 -9.04 13.18
CA ASP A 15 -1.39 -9.74 13.59
C ASP A 15 -1.45 -11.21 13.13
N GLY A 16 -0.37 -11.73 12.53
CA GLY A 16 -0.28 -13.09 12.03
C GLY A 16 -0.89 -13.31 10.63
N ARG A 17 -1.56 -12.32 10.03
CA ARG A 17 -2.05 -12.43 8.65
C ARG A 17 -0.89 -12.46 7.66
N ILE A 18 -1.06 -13.18 6.55
CA ILE A 18 -0.08 -13.28 5.46
C ILE A 18 -0.64 -12.62 4.20
N GLY A 19 0.06 -11.60 3.69
CA GLY A 19 -0.31 -10.92 2.45
C GLY A 19 0.41 -11.49 1.23
N VAL A 20 -0.23 -11.39 0.07
CA VAL A 20 0.36 -11.76 -1.23
C VAL A 20 1.20 -10.64 -1.87
N ARG A 21 1.13 -9.42 -1.33
CA ARG A 21 1.82 -8.22 -1.85
C ARG A 21 2.38 -7.37 -0.70
N ASN A 22 3.50 -6.71 -0.96
CA ASN A 22 4.13 -5.76 -0.04
C ASN A 22 4.51 -4.47 -0.78
N HIS A 23 3.57 -3.53 -0.85
CA HIS A 23 3.78 -2.23 -1.49
C HIS A 23 4.17 -1.17 -0.46
N LEU A 24 5.10 -0.29 -0.85
CA LEU A 24 5.36 0.95 -0.12
C LEU A 24 4.29 1.97 -0.51
N LEU A 25 3.43 2.33 0.42
CA LEU A 25 2.34 3.28 0.18
C LEU A 25 2.76 4.69 0.59
N VAL A 26 2.45 5.67 -0.25
CA VAL A 26 2.51 7.09 0.11
C VAL A 26 1.08 7.62 0.15
N ILE A 27 0.56 7.85 1.36
CA ILE A 27 -0.84 8.21 1.57
C ILE A 27 -0.93 9.71 1.82
N SER A 28 -1.71 10.42 1.00
CA SER A 28 -2.01 11.83 1.22
C SER A 28 -2.91 12.01 2.44
N ALA A 29 -2.60 12.97 3.31
CA ALA A 29 -3.45 13.29 4.45
C ALA A 29 -4.75 14.01 4.02
N MET A 30 -4.67 14.83 2.96
CA MET A 30 -5.79 15.55 2.36
C MET A 30 -5.56 15.80 0.88
N ASP A 31 -6.60 16.18 0.16
CA ASP A 31 -6.57 16.40 -1.29
C ASP A 31 -5.53 17.44 -1.74
N THR A 32 -5.32 18.50 -0.95
CA THR A 32 -4.27 19.50 -1.19
C THR A 32 -2.86 18.91 -1.19
N THR A 33 -2.66 17.76 -0.52
CA THR A 33 -1.38 17.05 -0.46
C THR A 33 -1.23 15.95 -1.52
N ASN A 34 -2.24 15.72 -2.37
CA ASN A 34 -2.17 14.73 -3.45
C ASN A 34 -0.97 14.93 -4.40
N PRO A 35 -0.63 16.17 -4.83
CA PRO A 35 0.54 16.37 -5.69
C PRO A 35 1.85 15.98 -5.00
N ILE A 36 1.95 16.22 -3.69
CA ILE A 36 3.13 15.87 -2.88
C ILE A 36 3.24 14.34 -2.76
N ALA A 37 2.14 13.65 -2.45
CA ALA A 37 2.12 12.19 -2.35
C ALA A 37 2.55 11.52 -3.67
N ARG A 38 2.05 12.02 -4.82
CA ARG A 38 2.46 11.52 -6.14
C ARG A 38 3.94 11.75 -6.41
N ARG A 39 4.47 12.93 -6.04
CA ARG A 39 5.87 13.26 -6.26
C ARG A 39 6.81 12.38 -5.42
N ILE A 40 6.47 12.14 -4.16
CA ILE A 40 7.25 11.24 -3.29
C ILE A 40 7.20 9.81 -3.83
N ALA A 41 6.02 9.31 -4.21
CA ALA A 41 5.90 7.98 -4.79
C ALA A 41 6.72 7.85 -6.09
N ALA A 42 6.75 8.87 -6.94
CA ALA A 42 7.56 8.87 -8.16
C ALA A 42 9.08 8.85 -7.90
N SER A 43 9.54 9.19 -6.70
CA SER A 43 10.97 9.13 -6.32
C SER A 43 11.44 7.76 -5.82
N VAL A 44 10.52 6.82 -5.57
CA VAL A 44 10.84 5.49 -5.04
C VAL A 44 10.22 4.44 -5.95
N ASP A 45 11.05 3.60 -6.56
CA ASP A 45 10.56 2.55 -7.45
C ASP A 45 9.60 1.58 -6.73
N GLY A 46 8.49 1.24 -7.41
CA GLY A 46 7.43 0.39 -6.85
C GLY A 46 6.56 1.02 -5.75
N ALA A 47 6.77 2.28 -5.38
CA ALA A 47 5.89 2.98 -4.44
C ALA A 47 4.53 3.33 -5.07
N VAL A 48 3.46 3.24 -4.28
CA VAL A 48 2.08 3.46 -4.74
C VAL A 48 1.48 4.68 -4.03
N PRO A 49 1.11 5.76 -4.76
CA PRO A 49 0.43 6.90 -4.15
C PRO A 49 -1.05 6.60 -3.94
N ILE A 50 -1.54 6.85 -2.72
CA ILE A 50 -2.97 6.83 -2.39
C ILE A 50 -3.41 8.28 -2.14
N CYS A 51 -4.23 8.80 -3.05
CA CYS A 51 -4.70 10.18 -3.04
C CYS A 51 -6.11 10.27 -2.42
N ALA A 52 -6.33 11.28 -1.59
CA ALA A 52 -7.64 11.61 -1.06
C ALA A 52 -8.53 12.18 -2.18
N ALA A 53 -9.81 11.79 -2.19
CA ALA A 53 -10.77 12.36 -3.13
C ALA A 53 -10.94 13.87 -2.86
N PHE A 54 -10.97 14.68 -3.93
CA PHE A 54 -11.30 16.10 -3.83
C PHE A 54 -12.75 16.25 -3.37
N GLY A 55 -12.99 17.11 -2.38
CA GLY A 55 -14.34 17.33 -1.84
C GLY A 55 -14.83 16.16 -0.97
N ARG A 56 -14.01 15.72 -0.01
CA ARG A 56 -14.35 14.81 1.11
C ARG A 56 -15.87 14.63 1.27
N ALA A 57 -16.36 13.44 0.95
CA ALA A 57 -17.77 13.08 0.92
C ALA A 57 -18.58 13.77 2.03
N LEU A 58 -19.33 14.81 1.64
CA LEU A 58 -20.57 15.22 2.29
C LEU A 58 -21.71 14.66 1.43
#